data_AF-A0A1J5PKI9-F1
#
_entry.id   AF-A0A1J5PKI9-F1
#
_cell.length_a   1.000
_cell.length_b   1.000
_cell.length_c   1.000
_cell.angle_alpha   90.00
_cell.angle_beta   90.00
_cell.angle_gamma   90.00
#
_symmetry.space_group_name_H-M   'P 1'
#
loop_
_entity.id
_entity.type
_entity.pdbx_description
1 polymer ?
#
loop_
_entity_poly.entity_id
_entity_poly.type
_entity_poly.pdbx_seq_one_letter_code
_entity_poly.pdbx_strand_id
1 'polypeptide(L)'
;MPLEQSRAAAAGGQIRLARAYEEFLAPHGITTAQVLVTLEDTEDRRRYLNSRATLETLLSLGVVPIVNENDTVATDEIRFGDNDRLAAQIAVTVGADQLVLLSDVDGFYTGNPKEDPTATRFDLVEEITPAIEAMAGDAISAFSKGGMKTKVIAAKTAVAGGCAMAIMEGSVMRPLTALSNGAACTWFLGQGDPQAARKRWIGAMKPRGELTVDAGAVTALRDGKSLLPAGVVAVSGSFGRGDPVAILAPSGDVLAKGLARYTAAETRAIKGHRSNEIAAILGAPGRAVLVHRDDMVM
;
A
#
# COMPACT_ATOMS: atom_id res chain seq x y z
N MET A 1 2.45 12.09 -28.90
CA MET A 1 1.06 11.63 -29.16
C MET A 1 0.12 12.48 -28.31
N PRO A 2 -0.99 13.01 -28.87
CA PRO A 2 -2.03 13.71 -28.11
C PRO A 2 -2.53 12.87 -26.92
N LEU A 3 -2.92 13.52 -25.82
CA LEU A 3 -3.31 12.85 -24.57
C LEU A 3 -4.44 11.82 -24.77
N GLU A 4 -5.46 12.18 -25.55
CA GLU A 4 -6.60 11.30 -25.83
C GLU A 4 -6.18 10.02 -26.56
N GLN A 5 -5.26 10.14 -27.53
CA GLN A 5 -4.69 8.99 -28.23
C GLN A 5 -3.83 8.13 -27.29
N SER A 6 -3.12 8.75 -26.33
CA SER A 6 -2.41 8.04 -25.26
C SER A 6 -3.34 7.24 -24.36
N ARG A 7 -4.48 7.80 -23.98
CA ARG A 7 -5.48 7.09 -23.16
C ARG A 7 -6.14 5.95 -23.94
N ALA A 8 -6.47 6.17 -25.21
CA ALA A 8 -7.02 5.12 -26.07
C ALA A 8 -6.04 3.96 -26.27
N ALA A 9 -4.76 4.27 -26.49
CA ALA A 9 -3.70 3.26 -26.59
C ALA A 9 -3.50 2.53 -25.25
N ALA A 10 -3.51 3.23 -24.12
CA ALA A 10 -3.44 2.62 -22.80
C ALA A 10 -4.62 1.68 -22.54
N ALA A 11 -5.86 2.09 -22.87
CA ALA A 11 -7.05 1.27 -22.71
C ALA A 11 -6.96 -0.06 -23.49
N GLY A 12 -6.59 0.00 -24.77
CA GLY A 12 -6.41 -1.21 -25.59
C GLY A 12 -5.19 -2.04 -25.16
N GLY A 13 -4.09 -1.38 -24.80
CA GLY A 13 -2.85 -2.02 -24.35
C GLY A 13 -3.00 -2.74 -23.02
N GLN A 14 -3.81 -2.20 -22.11
CA GLN A 14 -4.03 -2.75 -20.77
C GLN A 14 -4.67 -4.14 -20.81
N ILE A 15 -5.57 -4.39 -21.76
CA ILE A 15 -6.17 -5.72 -22.00
C ILE A 15 -5.08 -6.71 -22.43
N ARG A 16 -4.21 -6.29 -23.36
CA ARG A 16 -3.11 -7.13 -23.86
C ARG A 16 -2.09 -7.43 -22.77
N LEU A 17 -1.76 -6.44 -21.94
CA LEU A 17 -0.84 -6.58 -20.82
C LEU A 17 -1.36 -7.59 -19.79
N ALA A 18 -2.62 -7.45 -19.37
CA ALA A 18 -3.24 -8.37 -18.41
C ALA A 18 -3.27 -9.81 -18.95
N ARG A 19 -3.65 -9.97 -20.22
CA ARG A 19 -3.66 -11.26 -20.90
C ARG A 19 -2.27 -11.90 -20.99
N ALA A 20 -1.23 -11.12 -21.27
CA ALA A 20 0.13 -11.64 -21.33
C ALA A 20 0.56 -12.20 -19.96
N TYR A 21 0.32 -11.46 -18.87
CA TYR A 21 0.62 -11.96 -17.52
C TYR A 21 -0.13 -13.26 -17.19
N GLU A 22 -1.42 -13.31 -17.50
CA GLU A 22 -2.23 -14.53 -17.32
C GLU A 22 -1.67 -15.72 -18.12
N GLU A 23 -1.39 -15.53 -19.41
CA GLU A 23 -0.88 -16.59 -20.29
C GLU A 23 0.48 -17.15 -19.84
N PHE A 24 1.38 -16.30 -19.33
CA PHE A 24 2.70 -16.74 -18.85
C PHE A 24 2.69 -17.33 -17.44
N LEU A 25 1.72 -16.94 -16.58
CA LEU A 25 1.64 -17.41 -15.20
C LEU A 25 0.71 -18.63 -15.02
N ALA A 26 -0.30 -18.80 -15.89
CA ALA A 26 -1.23 -19.92 -15.83
C ALA A 26 -0.56 -21.31 -15.90
N PRO A 27 0.45 -21.57 -16.75
CA PRO A 27 1.16 -22.86 -16.77
C PRO A 27 1.87 -23.20 -15.45
N HIS A 28 2.14 -22.19 -14.61
CA HIS A 28 2.74 -22.35 -13.30
C HIS A 28 1.69 -22.49 -12.17
N GLY A 29 0.40 -22.57 -12.50
CA GLY A 29 -0.69 -22.65 -11.53
C GLY A 29 -0.92 -21.36 -10.75
N ILE A 30 -0.42 -20.22 -11.26
CA ILE A 30 -0.52 -18.92 -10.61
C ILE A 30 -1.71 -18.17 -11.22
N THR A 31 -2.72 -17.91 -10.40
CA THR A 31 -3.86 -17.07 -10.77
C THR A 31 -3.47 -15.60 -10.67
N THR A 32 -3.82 -14.80 -11.67
CA THR A 32 -3.59 -13.34 -11.68
C THR A 32 -4.90 -12.57 -11.52
N ALA A 33 -4.84 -11.39 -10.91
CA ALA A 33 -5.96 -10.44 -10.88
C ALA A 33 -5.51 -9.04 -11.24
N GLN A 34 -6.21 -8.40 -12.17
CA GLN A 34 -5.92 -7.02 -12.54
C GLN A 34 -6.47 -6.05 -11.50
N VAL A 35 -5.65 -5.07 -11.12
CA VAL A 35 -6.03 -3.95 -10.26
C VAL A 35 -5.59 -2.65 -10.92
N LEU A 36 -6.54 -1.74 -11.15
CA LEU A 36 -6.26 -0.41 -11.70
C LEU A 36 -6.49 0.63 -10.61
N VAL A 37 -5.53 1.54 -10.42
CA VAL A 37 -5.59 2.58 -9.38
C VAL A 37 -5.22 3.95 -9.93
N THR A 38 -5.66 4.98 -9.24
CA THR A 38 -5.27 6.38 -9.47
C THR A 38 -4.57 6.94 -8.23
N LEU A 39 -3.89 8.09 -8.37
CA LEU A 39 -3.26 8.76 -7.23
C LEU A 39 -4.28 9.12 -6.15
N GLU A 40 -5.46 9.61 -6.56
CA GLU A 40 -6.58 9.92 -5.66
C GLU A 40 -7.03 8.73 -4.80
N ASP A 41 -6.91 7.49 -5.30
CA ASP A 41 -7.32 6.31 -4.53
C ASP A 41 -6.44 6.08 -3.30
N THR A 42 -5.29 6.75 -3.25
CA THR A 42 -4.32 6.66 -2.16
C THR A 42 -4.41 7.85 -1.20
N GLU A 43 -4.96 8.98 -1.66
CA GLU A 43 -5.23 10.17 -0.86
C GLU A 43 -6.59 10.09 -0.15
N ASP A 44 -7.62 9.54 -0.81
CA ASP A 44 -8.90 9.28 -0.19
C ASP A 44 -8.82 8.04 0.71
N ARG A 45 -9.02 8.28 2.00
CA ARG A 45 -8.89 7.27 3.05
C ARG A 45 -9.81 6.06 2.87
N ARG A 46 -11.03 6.28 2.37
CA ARG A 46 -12.01 5.22 2.14
C ARG A 46 -11.59 4.39 0.93
N ARG A 47 -11.15 5.03 -0.15
CA ARG A 47 -10.63 4.34 -1.35
C ARG A 47 -9.36 3.56 -1.01
N TYR A 48 -8.44 4.14 -0.26
CA TYR A 48 -7.22 3.47 0.21
C TYR A 48 -7.53 2.17 0.96
N LEU A 49 -8.45 2.18 1.92
CA LEU A 49 -8.81 0.98 2.69
C LEU A 49 -9.52 -0.07 1.85
N ASN A 50 -10.28 0.34 0.84
CA ASN A 50 -10.89 -0.60 -0.08
C ASN A 50 -9.82 -1.27 -0.96
N SER A 51 -8.90 -0.50 -1.52
CA SER A 51 -7.77 -1.03 -2.30
C SER A 51 -6.92 -1.99 -1.49
N ARG A 52 -6.58 -1.62 -0.25
CA ARG A 52 -5.87 -2.50 0.70
C ARG A 52 -6.62 -3.80 0.95
N ALA A 53 -7.89 -3.72 1.34
CA ALA A 53 -8.69 -4.91 1.64
C ALA A 53 -8.80 -5.85 0.42
N THR A 54 -8.92 -5.29 -0.79
CA THR A 54 -8.92 -6.08 -2.04
C THR A 54 -7.58 -6.77 -2.25
N LEU A 55 -6.46 -6.04 -2.17
CA LEU A 55 -5.12 -6.61 -2.36
C LEU A 55 -4.79 -7.68 -1.31
N GLU A 56 -5.08 -7.43 -0.03
CA GLU A 56 -4.92 -8.41 1.05
C GLU A 56 -5.75 -9.67 0.79
N THR A 57 -7.00 -9.52 0.34
CA THR A 57 -7.86 -10.66 0.02
C THR A 57 -7.30 -11.48 -1.15
N LEU A 58 -6.87 -10.82 -2.24
CA LEU A 58 -6.26 -11.50 -3.38
C LEU A 58 -5.03 -12.31 -2.95
N LEU A 59 -4.13 -11.69 -2.19
CA LEU A 59 -2.93 -12.36 -1.68
C LEU A 59 -3.29 -13.54 -0.76
N SER A 60 -4.30 -13.40 0.10
CA SER A 60 -4.76 -14.49 0.98
C SER A 60 -5.35 -15.69 0.22
N LEU A 61 -5.82 -15.46 -1.00
CA LEU A 61 -6.34 -16.50 -1.90
C LEU A 61 -5.24 -17.11 -2.79
N GLY A 62 -3.98 -16.71 -2.61
CA GLY A 62 -2.85 -17.15 -3.45
C GLY A 62 -2.85 -16.53 -4.85
N VAL A 63 -3.60 -15.45 -5.07
CA VAL A 63 -3.67 -14.73 -6.34
C VAL A 63 -2.57 -13.68 -6.40
N VAL A 64 -1.92 -13.53 -7.55
CA VAL A 64 -0.92 -12.47 -7.81
C VAL A 64 -1.62 -11.23 -8.41
N PRO A 65 -1.67 -10.09 -7.68
CA PRO A 65 -2.24 -8.87 -8.21
C PRO A 65 -1.30 -8.23 -9.25
N ILE A 66 -1.84 -7.91 -10.43
CA ILE A 66 -1.16 -7.13 -11.47
C ILE A 66 -1.71 -5.70 -11.39
N VAL A 67 -0.95 -4.81 -10.76
CA VAL A 67 -1.36 -3.43 -10.50
C VAL A 67 -0.83 -2.50 -11.59
N ASN A 68 -1.68 -1.64 -12.13
CA ASN A 68 -1.25 -0.55 -13.01
C ASN A 68 -2.05 0.74 -12.76
N GLU A 69 -1.55 1.86 -13.27
CA GLU A 69 -2.28 3.12 -13.25
C GLU A 69 -3.52 3.06 -14.16
N ASN A 70 -4.62 3.66 -13.72
CA ASN A 70 -5.84 3.79 -14.51
C ASN A 70 -5.78 5.03 -15.41
N ASP A 71 -4.97 4.97 -16.48
CA ASP A 71 -4.74 6.07 -17.42
C ASP A 71 -6.02 6.64 -18.07
N THR A 72 -7.09 5.85 -18.15
CA THR A 72 -8.34 6.27 -18.78
C THR A 72 -9.12 7.32 -17.99
N VAL A 73 -9.00 7.29 -16.67
CA VAL A 73 -9.71 8.20 -15.74
C VAL A 73 -8.77 9.20 -15.07
N ALA A 74 -7.46 8.94 -15.06
CA ALA A 74 -6.49 9.86 -14.48
C ALA A 74 -6.33 11.12 -15.36
N THR A 75 -6.58 12.31 -14.78
CA THR A 75 -6.22 13.61 -15.41
C THR A 75 -4.73 13.88 -15.24
N ASP A 76 -4.12 14.75 -16.04
CA ASP A 76 -2.67 15.02 -15.96
C ASP A 76 -2.23 15.56 -14.58
N GLU A 77 -3.15 16.11 -13.79
CA GLU A 77 -2.94 16.57 -12.41
C GLU A 77 -2.94 15.42 -11.38
N ILE A 78 -3.55 14.28 -11.74
CA ILE A 78 -3.87 13.15 -10.84
C ILE A 78 -3.05 11.90 -11.21
N ARG A 79 -2.05 12.03 -12.09
CA ARG A 79 -1.20 10.91 -12.50
C ARG A 79 -0.03 10.70 -11.54
N PHE A 80 0.30 9.45 -11.26
CA PHE A 80 1.60 9.10 -10.68
C PHE A 80 2.72 9.56 -11.60
N GLY A 81 2.49 9.50 -12.92
CA GLY A 81 3.42 9.93 -13.97
C GLY A 81 4.63 8.99 -14.15
N ASP A 82 4.82 8.08 -13.19
CA ASP A 82 5.84 7.03 -13.16
C ASP A 82 5.38 5.89 -12.22
N ASN A 83 5.50 4.65 -12.70
CA ASN A 83 5.14 3.45 -11.94
C ASN A 83 6.08 3.19 -10.76
N ASP A 84 7.24 3.84 -10.66
CA ASP A 84 8.10 3.77 -9.47
C ASP A 84 7.34 4.24 -8.20
N ARG A 85 6.63 5.37 -8.31
CA ARG A 85 5.84 5.93 -7.20
C ARG A 85 4.63 5.08 -6.88
N LEU A 86 3.96 4.58 -7.92
CA LEU A 86 2.84 3.65 -7.75
C LEU A 86 3.31 2.39 -7.00
N ALA A 87 4.42 1.79 -7.41
CA ALA A 87 4.96 0.59 -6.78
C ALA A 87 5.29 0.80 -5.30
N ALA A 88 5.92 1.93 -4.94
CA ALA A 88 6.16 2.30 -3.55
C ALA A 88 4.85 2.47 -2.77
N GLN A 89 3.85 3.13 -3.35
CA GLN A 89 2.56 3.32 -2.69
C GLN A 89 1.82 1.99 -2.48
N ILE A 90 1.88 1.07 -3.45
CA ILE A 90 1.32 -0.27 -3.31
C ILE A 90 2.06 -1.07 -2.23
N ALA A 91 3.40 -1.02 -2.20
CA ALA A 91 4.20 -1.66 -1.17
C ALA A 91 3.79 -1.22 0.23
N VAL A 92 3.63 0.10 0.45
CA VAL A 92 3.14 0.65 1.73
C VAL A 92 1.69 0.24 2.00
N THR A 93 0.84 0.19 0.97
CA THR A 93 -0.58 -0.17 1.09
C THR A 93 -0.77 -1.59 1.59
N VAL A 94 -0.02 -2.54 1.02
CA VAL A 94 -0.09 -3.97 1.39
C VAL A 94 0.81 -4.32 2.57
N GLY A 95 1.65 -3.39 3.04
CA GLY A 95 2.62 -3.65 4.10
C GLY A 95 3.71 -4.63 3.68
N ALA A 96 4.24 -4.47 2.47
CA ALA A 96 5.28 -5.32 1.93
C ALA A 96 6.61 -5.15 2.68
N ASP A 97 7.33 -6.25 2.89
CA ASP A 97 8.68 -6.22 3.47
C ASP A 97 9.71 -5.64 2.49
N GLN A 98 9.55 -5.95 1.20
CA GLN A 98 10.49 -5.58 0.15
C GLN A 98 9.77 -5.10 -1.12
N LEU A 99 10.34 -4.07 -1.74
CA LEU A 99 10.00 -3.59 -3.07
C LEU A 99 11.23 -3.71 -3.97
N VAL A 100 11.10 -4.37 -5.12
CA VAL A 100 12.19 -4.50 -6.10
C VAL A 100 11.82 -3.73 -7.37
N LEU A 101 12.60 -2.70 -7.69
CA LEU A 101 12.49 -1.96 -8.94
C LEU A 101 13.47 -2.56 -9.96
N LEU A 102 12.92 -3.27 -10.94
CA LEU A 102 13.66 -3.78 -12.10
C LEU A 102 13.82 -2.65 -13.13
N SER A 103 15.04 -2.17 -13.32
CA SER A 103 15.38 -1.02 -14.17
C SER A 103 16.37 -1.40 -15.26
N ASP A 104 16.70 -0.44 -16.13
CA ASP A 104 17.84 -0.42 -17.06
C ASP A 104 19.18 0.03 -16.41
N VAL A 105 19.22 0.07 -15.08
CA VAL A 105 20.40 0.39 -14.28
C VAL A 105 20.54 -0.62 -13.16
N ASP A 106 21.77 -0.95 -12.79
CA ASP A 106 22.09 -1.95 -11.77
C ASP A 106 22.12 -1.37 -10.34
N GLY A 107 21.75 -0.10 -10.16
CA GLY A 107 21.62 0.53 -8.86
C GLY A 107 21.67 2.05 -8.88
N PHE A 108 21.86 2.63 -7.71
CA PHE A 108 22.05 4.05 -7.46
C PHE A 108 23.53 4.37 -7.28
N TYR A 109 23.99 5.48 -7.85
CA TYR A 109 25.40 5.86 -7.93
C TYR A 109 25.63 7.24 -7.31
N THR A 110 26.87 7.52 -6.92
CA THR A 110 27.30 8.85 -6.44
C THR A 110 27.17 9.97 -7.48
N GLY A 111 27.07 9.60 -8.76
CA GLY A 111 26.85 10.47 -9.91
C GLY A 111 26.41 9.64 -11.12
N ASN A 112 26.19 10.25 -12.29
CA ASN A 112 25.81 9.51 -13.49
C ASN A 112 27.03 8.73 -14.05
N PRO A 113 27.06 7.38 -14.01
CA PRO A 113 28.23 6.61 -14.44
C PRO A 113 28.52 6.68 -15.94
N LYS A 114 27.56 7.19 -16.75
CA LYS A 114 27.78 7.44 -18.18
C LYS A 114 28.54 8.73 -18.45
N GLU A 115 28.56 9.66 -17.48
CA GLU A 115 29.18 10.99 -17.60
C GLU A 115 30.40 11.14 -16.69
N ASP A 116 30.37 10.49 -15.51
CA ASP A 116 31.42 10.49 -14.52
C ASP A 116 31.99 9.07 -14.34
N PRO A 117 33.19 8.78 -14.88
CA PRO A 117 33.86 7.49 -14.71
C PRO A 117 34.25 7.18 -13.25
N THR A 118 34.24 8.17 -12.37
CA THR A 118 34.53 8.01 -10.94
C THR A 118 33.28 7.70 -10.11
N ALA A 119 32.10 7.71 -10.73
CA ALA A 119 30.85 7.38 -10.06
C ALA A 119 30.87 5.93 -9.56
N THR A 120 30.60 5.76 -8.27
CA THR A 120 30.56 4.45 -7.60
C THR A 120 29.13 4.11 -7.23
N ARG A 121 28.72 2.87 -7.45
CA ARG A 121 27.41 2.37 -7.01
C ARG A 121 27.38 2.27 -5.49
N PHE A 122 26.26 2.62 -4.89
CA PHE A 122 25.95 2.28 -3.52
C PHE A 122 25.45 0.84 -3.46
N ASP A 123 26.04 -0.03 -2.64
CA ASP A 123 25.43 -1.34 -2.39
C ASP A 123 24.27 -1.21 -1.37
N LEU A 124 24.40 -0.27 -0.43
CA LEU A 124 23.45 -0.03 0.65
C LEU A 124 23.31 1.47 0.95
N VAL A 125 22.08 1.92 1.12
CA VAL A 125 21.68 3.25 1.59
C VAL A 125 20.84 3.08 2.85
N GLU A 126 21.42 3.33 4.01
CA GLU A 126 20.75 3.18 5.31
C GLU A 126 19.76 4.32 5.58
N GLU A 127 20.10 5.53 5.14
CA GLU A 127 19.29 6.73 5.32
C GLU A 127 19.29 7.59 4.05
N ILE A 128 18.10 8.01 3.64
CA ILE A 128 17.92 8.94 2.51
C ILE A 128 18.06 10.36 3.05
N THR A 129 19.30 10.87 3.03
CA THR A 129 19.63 12.23 3.44
C THR A 129 19.40 13.23 2.29
N PRO A 130 19.34 14.55 2.56
CA PRO A 130 19.30 15.56 1.50
C PRO A 130 20.45 15.46 0.49
N ALA A 131 21.63 14.96 0.90
CA ALA A 131 22.74 14.72 -0.01
C ALA A 131 22.47 13.55 -0.97
N ILE A 132 21.87 12.46 -0.50
CA ILE A 132 21.43 11.32 -1.33
C ILE A 132 20.36 11.78 -2.33
N GLU A 133 19.41 12.61 -1.89
CA GLU A 133 18.39 13.18 -2.78
C GLU A 133 19.02 14.06 -3.86
N ALA A 134 20.01 14.88 -3.50
CA ALA A 134 20.71 15.73 -4.46
C ALA A 134 21.52 14.92 -5.50
N MET A 135 22.11 13.80 -5.10
CA MET A 135 22.84 12.88 -6.00
C MET A 135 21.94 12.25 -7.07
N ALA A 136 20.63 12.12 -6.80
CA ALA A 136 19.67 11.61 -7.79
C ALA A 136 19.46 12.56 -8.99
N GLY A 137 19.96 13.80 -8.88
CA GLY A 137 19.94 14.82 -9.93
C GLY A 137 18.55 15.42 -10.19
N ASP A 138 18.52 16.37 -11.13
CA ASP A 138 17.28 16.83 -11.75
C ASP A 138 16.96 15.97 -12.98
N ALA A 139 15.67 15.77 -13.24
CA ALA A 139 15.23 14.94 -14.37
C ALA A 139 15.83 15.49 -15.66
N ILE A 140 16.61 14.66 -16.36
CA ILE A 140 17.14 14.97 -17.69
C ILE A 140 15.92 14.99 -18.63
N SER A 141 15.41 16.20 -18.88
CA SER A 141 14.23 16.54 -19.70
C SER A 141 12.86 16.25 -19.08
N ALA A 142 11.91 17.18 -19.34
CA ALA A 142 10.49 17.06 -19.03
C ALA A 142 9.76 15.91 -19.78
N PHE A 143 10.48 15.15 -20.62
CA PHE A 143 9.95 14.06 -21.44
C PHE A 143 10.44 12.66 -21.05
N SER A 144 11.43 12.54 -20.15
CA SER A 144 11.82 11.23 -19.60
C SER A 144 10.85 10.85 -18.48
N LYS A 145 9.85 10.03 -18.80
CA LYS A 145 8.96 9.42 -17.80
C LYS A 145 9.76 8.33 -17.09
N GLY A 146 10.26 8.63 -15.89
CA GLY A 146 11.12 7.73 -15.11
C GLY A 146 12.59 8.15 -15.16
N GLY A 147 13.21 8.15 -13.98
CA GLY A 147 14.62 8.49 -13.79
C GLY A 147 15.09 8.19 -12.38
N MET A 148 16.36 8.46 -12.08
CA MET A 148 16.90 8.15 -10.75
C MET A 148 16.19 8.94 -9.63
N LYS A 149 15.82 10.19 -9.90
CA LYS A 149 15.03 11.03 -8.98
C LYS A 149 13.71 10.38 -8.57
N THR A 150 12.98 9.78 -9.50
CA THR A 150 11.68 9.16 -9.19
C THR A 150 11.85 7.87 -8.39
N LYS A 151 12.91 7.09 -8.66
CA LYS A 151 13.31 5.92 -7.87
C LYS A 151 13.68 6.30 -6.44
N VAL A 152 14.44 7.38 -6.23
CA VAL A 152 14.77 7.84 -4.87
C VAL A 152 13.55 8.37 -4.12
N ILE A 153 12.62 9.04 -4.81
CA ILE A 153 11.32 9.42 -4.22
C ILE A 153 10.49 8.18 -3.83
N ALA A 154 10.46 7.17 -4.69
CA ALA A 154 9.81 5.88 -4.39
C ALA A 154 10.48 5.19 -3.18
N ALA A 155 11.82 5.20 -3.12
CA ALA A 155 12.59 4.67 -2.00
C ALA A 155 12.18 5.35 -0.69
N LYS A 156 12.07 6.68 -0.68
CA LYS A 156 11.66 7.45 0.50
C LYS A 156 10.28 7.04 1.00
N THR A 157 9.32 6.87 0.09
CA THR A 157 7.97 6.41 0.44
C THR A 157 7.98 4.99 0.99
N ALA A 158 8.66 4.06 0.31
CA ALA A 158 8.74 2.66 0.74
C ALA A 158 9.41 2.54 2.12
N VAL A 159 10.58 3.17 2.29
CA VAL A 159 11.39 3.13 3.51
C VAL A 159 10.65 3.72 4.70
N ALA A 160 9.94 4.84 4.52
CA ALA A 160 9.11 5.44 5.56
C ALA A 160 7.95 4.52 5.99
N GLY A 161 7.46 3.68 5.08
CA GLY A 161 6.50 2.61 5.36
C GLY A 161 7.11 1.34 5.94
N GLY A 162 8.41 1.32 6.27
CA GLY A 162 9.15 0.15 6.76
C GLY A 162 9.54 -0.86 5.68
N CYS A 163 9.26 -0.58 4.41
CA CYS A 163 9.56 -1.47 3.29
C CYS A 163 10.97 -1.19 2.76
N ALA A 164 11.83 -2.22 2.72
CA ALA A 164 13.14 -2.09 2.07
C ALA A 164 12.97 -2.05 0.55
N MET A 165 13.77 -1.23 -0.15
CA MET A 165 13.67 -1.11 -1.61
C MET A 165 14.98 -1.46 -2.30
N ALA A 166 14.95 -2.28 -3.35
CA ALA A 166 16.09 -2.52 -4.22
C ALA A 166 15.90 -1.85 -5.57
N ILE A 167 16.97 -1.29 -6.13
CA ILE A 167 17.09 -0.95 -7.55
C ILE A 167 18.09 -1.91 -8.17
N MET A 168 17.71 -2.59 -9.26
CA MET A 168 18.60 -3.53 -9.95
C MET A 168 18.30 -3.63 -11.45
N GLU A 169 19.23 -4.23 -12.19
CA GLU A 169 19.07 -4.49 -13.61
C GLU A 169 17.96 -5.54 -13.85
N GLY A 170 16.98 -5.17 -14.67
CA GLY A 170 15.80 -5.97 -14.98
C GLY A 170 15.94 -6.82 -16.24
N SER A 171 16.87 -6.48 -17.14
CA SER A 171 17.05 -7.20 -18.41
C SER A 171 17.75 -8.55 -18.27
N VAL A 172 18.35 -8.84 -17.11
CA VAL A 172 18.98 -10.14 -16.83
C VAL A 172 17.94 -11.25 -16.76
N MET A 173 18.30 -12.45 -17.21
CA MET A 173 17.43 -13.61 -17.08
C MET A 173 17.18 -13.97 -15.62
N ARG A 174 15.90 -14.15 -15.26
CA ARG A 174 15.45 -14.47 -13.88
C ARG A 174 15.98 -13.47 -12.84
N PRO A 175 15.64 -12.18 -12.95
CA PRO A 175 16.25 -11.12 -12.15
C PRO A 175 16.06 -11.31 -10.65
N LEU A 176 14.89 -11.78 -10.20
CA LEU A 176 14.65 -12.04 -8.77
C LEU A 176 15.51 -13.18 -8.20
N THR A 177 15.79 -14.21 -9.01
CA THR A 177 16.74 -15.26 -8.63
C THR A 177 18.17 -14.72 -8.61
N ALA A 178 18.54 -13.89 -9.59
CA ALA A 178 19.85 -13.23 -9.62
C ALA A 178 20.06 -12.36 -8.37
N LEU A 179 19.06 -11.56 -7.98
CA LEU A 179 19.08 -10.76 -6.74
C LEU A 179 19.32 -11.63 -5.51
N SER A 180 18.60 -12.75 -5.39
CA SER A 180 18.76 -13.72 -4.29
C SER A 180 20.15 -14.35 -4.25
N ASN A 181 20.85 -14.40 -5.38
CA ASN A 181 22.20 -14.92 -5.53
C ASN A 181 23.29 -13.82 -5.44
N GLY A 182 22.94 -12.60 -5.06
CA GLY A 182 23.90 -11.50 -4.86
C GLY A 182 24.21 -10.70 -6.14
N ALA A 183 23.28 -10.62 -7.10
CA ALA A 183 23.41 -9.70 -8.22
C ALA A 183 23.57 -8.24 -7.75
N ALA A 184 24.26 -7.45 -8.58
CA ALA A 184 24.40 -6.02 -8.41
C ALA A 184 23.03 -5.34 -8.20
N CYS A 185 22.93 -4.58 -7.11
CA CYS A 185 21.77 -3.79 -6.76
C CYS A 185 22.18 -2.70 -5.75
N THR A 186 21.30 -1.73 -5.55
CA THR A 186 21.34 -0.85 -4.38
C THR A 186 20.13 -1.11 -3.51
N TRP A 187 20.38 -1.42 -2.24
CA TRP A 187 19.33 -1.52 -1.23
C TRP A 187 19.16 -0.19 -0.48
N PHE A 188 17.91 0.23 -0.31
CA PHE A 188 17.48 1.27 0.61
C PHE A 188 16.81 0.59 1.80
N LEU A 189 17.37 0.73 3.00
CA LEU A 189 16.86 0.03 4.18
C LEU A 189 15.57 0.66 4.69
N GLY A 190 14.55 -0.17 4.92
CA GLY A 190 13.32 0.24 5.60
C GLY A 190 13.59 0.73 7.01
N GLN A 191 12.95 1.83 7.42
CA GLN A 191 13.08 2.36 8.77
C GLN A 191 12.12 1.64 9.73
N GLY A 192 12.62 0.61 10.41
CA GLY A 192 11.85 -0.22 11.34
C GLY A 192 11.02 -1.29 10.63
N ASP A 193 9.93 -1.72 11.27
CA ASP A 193 9.03 -2.78 10.78
C ASP A 193 7.80 -2.18 10.06
N PRO A 194 7.38 -2.66 8.87
CA PRO A 194 6.19 -2.18 8.18
C PRO A 194 4.93 -2.17 9.03
N GLN A 195 4.74 -3.19 9.86
CA GLN A 195 3.57 -3.29 10.74
C GLN A 195 3.64 -2.23 11.85
N ALA A 196 4.81 -2.01 12.44
CA ALA A 196 5.04 -0.92 13.39
C ALA A 196 4.84 0.47 12.74
N ALA A 197 5.32 0.70 11.52
CA ALA A 197 5.13 1.95 10.78
C ALA A 197 3.64 2.24 10.57
N ARG A 198 2.87 1.22 10.16
CA ARG A 198 1.41 1.29 10.02
C ARG A 198 0.73 1.66 11.33
N LYS A 199 1.07 0.98 12.43
CA LYS A 199 0.48 1.25 13.75
C LYS A 199 0.81 2.66 14.24
N ARG A 200 2.02 3.17 14.00
CA ARG A 200 2.40 4.56 14.29
C ARG A 200 1.54 5.56 13.51
N TRP A 201 1.33 5.33 12.22
CA TRP A 201 0.47 6.17 11.38
C TRP A 201 -0.97 6.24 11.91
N ILE A 202 -1.54 5.10 12.30
CA ILE A 202 -2.88 5.05 12.92
C ILE A 202 -2.87 5.77 14.27
N GLY A 203 -1.86 5.51 15.10
CA GLY A 203 -1.71 6.09 16.44
C GLY A 203 -1.64 7.61 16.45
N ALA A 204 -0.99 8.22 15.47
CA ALA A 204 -0.84 9.67 15.34
C ALA A 204 -2.16 10.40 15.00
N MET A 205 -3.19 9.69 14.55
CA MET A 205 -4.43 10.32 14.07
C MET A 205 -5.38 10.71 15.18
N LYS A 206 -6.02 11.87 15.09
CA LYS A 206 -7.07 12.26 16.04
C LYS A 206 -8.36 11.45 15.81
N PRO A 207 -8.89 10.72 16.80
CA PRO A 207 -10.16 10.01 16.68
C PRO A 207 -11.32 10.95 16.30
N ARG A 208 -12.26 10.43 15.50
CA ARG A 208 -13.52 11.10 15.15
C ARG A 208 -14.74 10.53 15.87
N GLY A 209 -14.56 9.40 16.57
CA GLY A 209 -15.55 8.80 17.44
C GLY A 209 -14.94 7.74 18.35
N GLU A 210 -15.77 7.16 19.19
CA GLU A 210 -15.35 6.19 20.20
C GLU A 210 -16.28 4.97 20.21
N LEU A 211 -15.68 3.81 20.48
CA LEU A 211 -16.35 2.53 20.59
C LEU A 211 -16.07 1.96 21.98
N THR A 212 -17.08 1.90 22.86
CA THR A 212 -16.96 1.21 24.15
C THR A 212 -17.24 -0.27 23.94
N VAL A 213 -16.33 -1.13 24.40
CA VAL A 213 -16.41 -2.58 24.20
C VAL A 213 -16.65 -3.33 25.50
N ASP A 214 -17.17 -4.56 25.42
CA ASP A 214 -17.35 -5.44 26.57
C ASP A 214 -16.03 -6.11 27.02
N ALA A 215 -16.04 -6.78 28.17
CA ALA A 215 -14.87 -7.45 28.73
C ALA A 215 -14.31 -8.59 27.84
N GLY A 216 -15.18 -9.27 27.07
CA GLY A 216 -14.77 -10.32 26.14
C GLY A 216 -13.98 -9.74 24.98
N ALA A 217 -14.45 -8.62 24.44
CA ALA A 217 -13.74 -7.85 23.43
C ALA A 217 -12.43 -7.27 23.96
N VAL A 218 -12.37 -6.75 25.20
CA VAL A 218 -11.10 -6.32 25.82
C VAL A 218 -10.07 -7.45 25.79
N THR A 219 -10.47 -8.65 26.19
CA THR A 219 -9.59 -9.83 26.20
C THR A 219 -9.13 -10.17 24.77
N ALA A 220 -10.06 -10.22 23.82
CA ALA A 220 -9.73 -10.52 22.42
C ALA A 220 -8.76 -9.49 21.80
N LEU A 221 -8.92 -8.20 22.12
CA LEU A 221 -8.03 -7.14 21.64
C LEU A 221 -6.62 -7.29 22.21
N ARG A 222 -6.49 -7.63 23.50
CA ARG A 222 -5.20 -7.91 24.14
C ARG A 222 -4.50 -9.13 23.53
N ASP A 223 -5.27 -10.11 23.07
CA ASP A 223 -4.77 -11.28 22.32
C ASP A 223 -4.41 -10.95 20.86
N GLY A 224 -4.52 -9.69 20.43
CA GLY A 224 -4.20 -9.25 19.06
C GLY A 224 -5.26 -9.63 18.02
N LYS A 225 -6.51 -9.88 18.43
CA LYS A 225 -7.63 -10.17 17.51
C LYS A 225 -8.33 -8.90 17.06
N SER A 226 -9.05 -9.00 15.94
CA SER A 226 -9.87 -7.93 15.40
C SER A 226 -11.11 -7.66 16.25
N LEU A 227 -11.62 -6.42 16.25
CA LEU A 227 -12.88 -6.06 16.89
C LEU A 227 -14.07 -6.47 16.03
N LEU A 228 -14.97 -7.28 16.59
CA LEU A 228 -16.24 -7.65 15.98
C LEU A 228 -17.39 -6.77 16.52
N PRO A 229 -18.47 -6.54 15.74
CA PRO A 229 -19.62 -5.77 16.21
C PRO A 229 -20.26 -6.32 17.48
N ALA A 230 -20.24 -7.65 17.66
CA ALA A 230 -20.78 -8.33 18.84
C ALA A 230 -20.20 -7.83 20.17
N GLY A 231 -18.94 -7.37 20.15
CA GLY A 231 -18.24 -6.89 21.34
C GLY A 231 -18.44 -5.40 21.64
N VAL A 232 -19.23 -4.67 20.84
CA VAL A 232 -19.44 -3.22 20.99
C VAL A 232 -20.71 -2.93 21.78
N VAL A 233 -20.57 -2.14 22.84
CA VAL A 233 -21.64 -1.78 23.78
C VAL A 233 -22.17 -0.36 23.48
N ALA A 234 -21.27 0.58 23.21
CA ALA A 234 -21.62 1.98 22.93
C ALA A 234 -20.80 2.56 21.78
N VAL A 235 -21.40 3.55 21.09
CA VAL A 235 -20.82 4.24 19.93
C VAL A 235 -21.06 5.74 20.07
N SER A 236 -19.99 6.53 20.19
CA SER A 236 -20.04 7.98 20.31
C SER A 236 -19.39 8.67 19.10
N GLY A 237 -19.75 9.94 18.85
CA GLY A 237 -19.17 10.74 17.76
C GLY A 237 -19.79 10.49 16.37
N SER A 238 -19.10 11.02 15.36
CA SER A 238 -19.50 10.90 13.95
C SER A 238 -18.27 10.55 13.12
N PHE A 239 -18.33 9.40 12.46
CA PHE A 239 -17.23 8.86 11.69
C PHE A 239 -17.76 8.10 10.47
N GLY A 240 -17.01 8.19 9.38
CA GLY A 240 -17.20 7.41 8.17
C GLY A 240 -16.39 6.11 8.18
N ARG A 241 -16.54 5.35 7.10
CA ARG A 241 -15.67 4.20 6.84
C ARG A 241 -14.25 4.70 6.60
N GLY A 242 -13.32 4.17 7.38
CA GLY A 242 -11.90 4.47 7.38
C GLY A 242 -11.45 5.53 8.35
N ASP A 243 -12.39 6.25 8.97
CA ASP A 243 -12.05 7.23 9.99
C ASP A 243 -11.46 6.55 11.25
N PRO A 244 -10.54 7.24 11.95
CA PRO A 244 -9.94 6.74 13.17
C PRO A 244 -10.95 6.82 14.31
N VAL A 245 -11.08 5.74 15.07
CA VAL A 245 -11.92 5.64 16.26
C VAL A 245 -11.09 5.19 17.46
N ALA A 246 -11.39 5.74 18.63
CA ALA A 246 -10.84 5.22 19.89
C ALA A 246 -11.68 4.02 20.35
N ILE A 247 -11.03 3.00 20.89
CA ILE A 247 -11.68 1.82 21.46
C ILE A 247 -11.49 1.89 22.97
N LEU A 248 -12.59 1.97 23.71
CA LEU A 248 -12.61 2.19 25.15
C LEU A 248 -13.00 0.91 25.89
N ALA A 249 -12.32 0.66 27.00
CA ALA A 249 -12.72 -0.34 27.99
C ALA A 249 -14.06 0.03 28.64
N PRO A 250 -14.73 -0.93 29.31
CA PRO A 250 -15.88 -0.62 30.16
C PRO A 250 -15.59 0.44 31.25
N SER A 251 -14.33 0.56 31.69
CA SER A 251 -13.87 1.58 32.64
C SER A 251 -13.79 2.99 32.05
N GLY A 252 -13.84 3.14 30.73
CA GLY A 252 -13.62 4.40 30.01
C GLY A 252 -12.17 4.60 29.55
N ASP A 253 -11.23 3.73 29.95
CA ASP A 253 -9.84 3.82 29.52
C ASP A 253 -9.69 3.54 28.02
N VAL A 254 -8.83 4.29 27.33
CA VAL A 254 -8.51 4.03 25.92
C VAL A 254 -7.65 2.76 25.85
N LEU A 255 -8.17 1.72 25.20
CA LEU A 255 -7.48 0.46 24.98
C LEU A 255 -6.72 0.43 23.67
N ALA A 256 -7.26 1.10 22.65
CA ALA A 256 -6.70 1.08 21.31
C ALA A 256 -7.25 2.25 20.46
N LYS A 257 -6.62 2.47 19.32
CA LYS A 257 -7.10 3.29 18.22
C LYS A 257 -7.10 2.45 16.94
N GLY A 258 -8.12 2.56 16.13
CA GLY A 258 -8.17 1.84 14.86
C GLY A 258 -9.07 2.48 13.82
N LEU A 259 -9.12 1.88 12.63
CA LEU A 259 -9.88 2.40 11.50
C LEU A 259 -11.23 1.68 11.38
N ALA A 260 -12.32 2.44 11.40
CA ALA A 260 -13.66 1.86 11.34
C ALA A 260 -13.98 1.32 9.94
N ARG A 261 -14.46 0.07 9.82
CA ARG A 261 -14.93 -0.49 8.53
C ARG A 261 -16.36 -0.10 8.17
N TYR A 262 -17.05 0.53 9.11
CA TYR A 262 -18.45 0.96 9.06
C TYR A 262 -18.58 2.42 9.47
N THR A 263 -19.61 3.09 8.97
CA THR A 263 -20.00 4.42 9.46
C THR A 263 -20.53 4.34 10.89
N ALA A 264 -20.62 5.48 11.57
CA ALA A 264 -21.22 5.54 12.91
C ALA A 264 -22.68 5.06 12.93
N ALA A 265 -23.46 5.37 11.88
CA ALA A 265 -24.85 4.92 11.75
C ALA A 265 -24.95 3.40 11.59
N GLU A 266 -24.18 2.83 10.68
CA GLU A 266 -24.14 1.37 10.48
C GLU A 266 -23.64 0.67 11.75
N THR A 267 -22.59 1.19 12.39
CA THR A 267 -22.02 0.62 13.63
C THR A 267 -23.05 0.60 14.76
N ARG A 268 -23.86 1.65 14.90
CA ARG A 268 -24.96 1.67 15.88
C ARG A 268 -26.03 0.63 15.59
N ALA A 269 -26.30 0.34 14.31
CA ALA A 269 -27.28 -0.66 13.92
C ALA A 269 -26.79 -2.09 14.19
N ILE A 270 -25.50 -2.37 14.00
CA ILE A 270 -24.93 -3.73 14.13
C ILE A 270 -24.25 -4.01 15.48
N LYS A 271 -24.17 -3.03 16.39
CA LYS A 271 -23.53 -3.23 17.70
C LYS A 271 -24.23 -4.36 18.47
N GLY A 272 -23.46 -5.25 19.10
CA GLY A 272 -23.98 -6.41 19.82
C GLY A 272 -24.44 -7.58 18.93
N HIS A 273 -24.46 -7.43 17.60
CA HIS A 273 -24.87 -8.50 16.68
C HIS A 273 -23.68 -9.32 16.17
N ARG A 274 -23.95 -10.59 15.84
CA ARG A 274 -22.98 -11.50 15.24
C ARG A 274 -22.77 -11.16 13.76
N SER A 275 -21.60 -11.52 13.22
CA SER A 275 -21.22 -11.16 11.85
C SER A 275 -22.17 -11.68 10.77
N ASN A 276 -22.86 -12.81 11.01
CA ASN A 276 -23.86 -13.38 10.09
C ASN A 276 -25.19 -12.61 10.08
N GLU A 277 -25.47 -11.76 11.07
CA GLU A 277 -26.69 -10.94 11.14
C GLU A 277 -26.54 -9.60 10.40
N ILE A 278 -25.29 -9.16 10.16
CA ILE A 278 -24.97 -7.85 9.57
C ILE A 278 -25.71 -7.61 8.25
N ALA A 279 -25.74 -8.62 7.36
CA ALA A 279 -26.34 -8.47 6.05
C ALA A 279 -27.85 -8.21 6.12
N ALA A 280 -28.54 -8.85 7.07
CA ALA A 280 -29.96 -8.64 7.30
C ALA A 280 -30.24 -7.26 7.88
N ILE A 281 -29.41 -6.78 8.81
CA ILE A 281 -29.58 -5.48 9.48
C ILE A 281 -29.30 -4.32 8.53
N LEU A 282 -28.26 -4.42 7.71
CA LEU A 282 -27.83 -3.34 6.82
C LEU A 282 -28.42 -3.41 5.41
N GLY A 283 -29.11 -4.51 5.08
CA GLY A 283 -29.68 -4.73 3.74
C GLY A 283 -28.63 -4.97 2.64
N ALA A 284 -27.37 -5.22 3.00
CA ALA A 284 -26.27 -5.45 2.07
C ALA A 284 -25.19 -6.35 2.70
N PRO A 285 -24.45 -7.15 1.90
CA PRO A 285 -23.32 -7.93 2.39
C PRO A 285 -22.32 -7.03 3.14
N GLY A 286 -21.98 -7.43 4.37
CA GLY A 286 -21.08 -6.68 5.25
C GLY A 286 -19.76 -7.42 5.52
N ARG A 287 -18.73 -6.66 5.88
CA ARG A 287 -17.46 -7.22 6.39
C ARG A 287 -17.69 -7.74 7.81
N ALA A 288 -17.28 -8.97 8.12
CA ALA A 288 -17.47 -9.53 9.46
C ALA A 288 -16.85 -8.70 10.59
N VAL A 289 -15.74 -8.03 10.29
CA VAL A 289 -14.90 -7.28 11.23
C VAL A 289 -15.26 -5.79 11.21
N LEU A 290 -15.40 -5.21 12.41
CA LEU A 290 -15.64 -3.78 12.60
C LEU A 290 -14.34 -2.96 12.54
N VAL A 291 -13.29 -3.40 13.24
CA VAL A 291 -11.93 -2.84 13.20
C VAL A 291 -10.94 -4.01 13.10
N HIS A 292 -10.11 -4.01 12.06
CA HIS A 292 -9.15 -5.10 11.84
C HIS A 292 -7.91 -4.94 12.73
N ARG A 293 -7.32 -6.05 13.18
CA ARG A 293 -6.11 -6.03 14.02
C ARG A 293 -4.93 -5.29 13.38
N ASP A 294 -4.81 -5.37 12.05
CA ASP A 294 -3.71 -4.70 11.31
C ASP A 294 -4.01 -3.21 11.07
N ASP A 295 -5.27 -2.80 11.26
CA ASP A 295 -5.74 -1.41 11.23
C ASP A 295 -5.98 -0.89 12.65
N MET A 296 -5.24 -1.40 13.64
CA MET A 296 -5.40 -1.09 15.06
C MET A 296 -4.05 -1.05 15.80
N VAL A 297 -3.96 -0.11 16.73
CA VAL A 297 -2.83 0.07 17.64
C VAL A 297 -3.36 0.17 19.07
N MET A 298 -2.73 -0.53 20.01
CA MET A 298 -3.06 -0.47 21.44
C MET A 298 -2.25 0.62 22.12
#